data_AF-A0A6S6TXY4-F1
#
_entry.id   AF-A0A6S6TXY4-F1
#
_cell.length_a   1.000
_cell.length_b   1.000
_cell.length_c   1.000
_cell.angle_alpha   90.00
_cell.angle_beta   90.00
_cell.angle_gamma   90.00
#
_symmetry.space_group_name_H-M   'P 1'
#
loop_
_entity.id
_entity.type
_entity.pdbx_description
1 polymer ?
#
loop_
_entity_poly.entity_id
_entity_poly.type
_entity_poly.pdbx_seq_one_letter_code
_entity_poly.pdbx_strand_id
1 'polypeptide(L)'
;MNEEHIEKIKKDFDQSDYDLVISEMESITLSHVMANSQTNLDNTWTAILHLSNGDLNEIGRLVDAAKTDFRDVIYWATLLKKQ
;
A
#
# COMPACT_ATOMS: atom_id res chain seq x y z
N MET A 1 -7.00 -6.90 3.82
CA MET A 1 -6.58 -5.72 4.60
C MET A 1 -6.82 -5.99 6.08
N ASN A 2 -6.09 -5.35 6.99
CA ASN A 2 -6.27 -5.50 8.45
C ASN A 2 -6.68 -4.15 9.08
N GLU A 3 -7.02 -4.16 10.37
CA GLU A 3 -7.48 -2.96 11.08
C GLU A 3 -6.44 -1.83 11.08
N GLU A 4 -5.15 -2.15 11.21
CA GLU A 4 -4.07 -1.14 11.21
C GLU A 4 -4.01 -0.37 9.89
N HIS A 5 -4.16 -1.06 8.75
CA HIS A 5 -4.21 -0.41 7.44
C HIS A 5 -5.44 0.51 7.32
N ILE A 6 -6.61 0.07 7.79
CA ILE A 6 -7.85 0.85 7.73
C ILE A 6 -7.73 2.12 8.59
N GLU A 7 -7.20 2.01 9.80
CA GLU A 7 -7.00 3.17 10.67
C GLU A 7 -5.96 4.13 10.10
N LYS A 8 -4.93 3.61 9.40
CA LYS A 8 -3.97 4.47 8.69
C LYS A 8 -4.61 5.21 7.52
N ILE A 9 -5.47 4.57 6.74
CA ILE A 9 -6.23 5.22 5.65
C ILE A 9 -7.11 6.34 6.22
N LYS A 10 -7.86 6.05 7.29
CA LYS A 10 -8.73 7.05 7.93
C LYS A 10 -7.99 8.24 8.52
N LYS A 11 -6.71 8.06 8.86
CA LYS A 11 -5.87 9.12 9.40
C LYS A 11 -5.29 10.02 8.31
N ASP A 12 -4.96 9.45 7.15
CA ASP A 12 -4.14 10.10 6.13
C ASP A 12 -4.95 10.67 4.96
N PHE A 13 -6.17 10.17 4.74
CA PHE A 13 -7.00 10.53 3.60
C PHE A 13 -8.32 11.18 4.05
N ASP A 14 -8.99 11.86 3.11
CA ASP A 14 -10.34 12.36 3.35
C ASP A 14 -11.37 11.21 3.29
N GLN A 15 -12.45 11.35 4.05
CA GLN A 15 -13.50 10.32 4.11
C GLN A 15 -14.12 10.00 2.74
N SER A 16 -14.15 10.97 1.82
CA SER A 16 -14.62 10.75 0.44
C SER A 16 -13.77 9.75 -0.33
N ASP A 17 -12.52 9.55 0.07
CA ASP A 17 -11.53 8.79 -0.69
C ASP A 17 -11.32 7.38 -0.13
N TYR A 18 -11.86 7.07 1.06
CA TYR A 18 -11.64 5.80 1.75
C TYR A 18 -11.95 4.58 0.88
N ASP A 19 -13.15 4.55 0.28
CA ASP A 19 -13.60 3.41 -0.52
C ASP A 19 -12.73 3.22 -1.77
N LEU A 20 -12.27 4.32 -2.36
CA LEU A 20 -11.39 4.29 -3.52
C LEU A 20 -9.99 3.78 -3.14
N VAL A 21 -9.40 4.30 -2.07
CA VAL A 21 -8.08 3.84 -1.57
C VAL A 21 -8.14 2.35 -1.22
N ILE A 22 -9.19 1.91 -0.52
CA ILE A 22 -9.39 0.51 -0.16
C ILE A 22 -9.51 -0.35 -1.43
N SER A 23 -10.37 0.02 -2.36
CA SER A 23 -10.55 -0.72 -3.62
C SER A 23 -9.26 -0.84 -4.43
N GLU A 24 -8.49 0.25 -4.55
CA GLU A 24 -7.21 0.26 -5.25
C GLU A 24 -6.19 -0.66 -4.56
N MET A 25 -6.06 -0.57 -3.24
CA MET A 25 -5.15 -1.41 -2.47
C MET A 25 -5.55 -2.90 -2.52
N GLU A 26 -6.83 -3.22 -2.41
CA GLU A 26 -7.35 -4.61 -2.48
C GLU A 26 -7.18 -5.24 -3.86
N SER A 27 -6.91 -4.45 -4.91
CA SER A 27 -6.54 -4.98 -6.21
C SER A 27 -5.18 -5.71 -6.20
N ILE A 28 -4.34 -5.46 -5.19
CA ILE A 28 -3.16 -6.27 -4.93
C ILE A 28 -3.58 -7.51 -4.13
N THR A 29 -3.62 -8.64 -4.80
CA THR A 29 -3.88 -9.95 -4.20
C THR A 29 -2.59 -10.72 -3.89
N LEU A 30 -2.72 -11.86 -3.20
CA LEU A 30 -1.61 -12.77 -2.88
C LEU A 30 -0.77 -13.18 -4.11
N SER A 31 -1.39 -13.22 -5.29
CA SER A 31 -0.70 -13.58 -6.54
C SER A 31 0.38 -12.59 -6.98
N HIS A 32 0.33 -11.35 -6.50
CA HIS A 32 1.32 -10.32 -6.81
C HIS A 32 2.52 -10.34 -5.86
N VAL A 33 2.48 -11.14 -4.79
CA VAL A 33 3.55 -11.18 -3.79
C VAL A 33 4.21 -12.56 -3.73
N MET A 34 5.48 -12.56 -3.34
CA MET A 34 6.26 -13.79 -3.28
C MET A 34 5.64 -14.82 -2.33
N ALA A 35 5.62 -16.07 -2.79
CA ALA A 35 5.12 -17.24 -2.06
C ALA A 35 3.63 -17.16 -1.64
N ASN A 36 2.82 -16.28 -2.26
CA ASN A 36 1.44 -16.04 -1.86
C ASN A 36 1.34 -15.74 -0.34
N SER A 37 2.32 -15.03 0.19
CA SER A 37 2.44 -14.78 1.63
C SER A 37 1.60 -13.58 2.06
N GLN A 38 0.71 -13.79 3.03
CA GLN A 38 -0.05 -12.70 3.64
C GLN A 38 0.87 -11.64 4.25
N THR A 39 1.98 -12.06 4.86
CA THR A 39 2.99 -11.14 5.42
C THR A 39 3.59 -10.23 4.34
N ASN A 40 3.89 -10.76 3.15
CA ASN A 40 4.39 -9.91 2.06
C ASN A 40 3.32 -8.94 1.55
N LEU A 41 2.06 -9.38 1.50
CA LEU A 41 0.95 -8.52 1.11
C LEU A 41 0.72 -7.38 2.11
N ASP A 42 0.72 -7.69 3.41
CA ASP A 42 0.57 -6.69 4.46
C ASP A 42 1.74 -5.69 4.47
N ASN A 43 2.97 -6.17 4.30
CA ASN A 43 4.15 -5.30 4.16
C ASN A 43 4.05 -4.39 2.93
N THR A 44 3.50 -4.90 1.83
CA THR A 44 3.29 -4.12 0.60
C THR A 44 2.27 -3.02 0.82
N TRP A 45 1.10 -3.33 1.40
CA TRP A 45 0.08 -2.33 1.75
C TRP A 45 0.61 -1.27 2.71
N THR A 46 1.36 -1.68 3.75
CA THR A 46 2.01 -0.75 4.66
C THR A 46 3.01 0.18 3.93
N ALA A 47 3.81 -0.36 3.01
CA ALA A 47 4.76 0.43 2.24
C ALA A 47 4.05 1.45 1.34
N ILE A 48 2.96 1.05 0.68
CA ILE A 48 2.14 1.93 -0.16
C ILE A 48 1.55 3.09 0.66
N LEU A 49 0.93 2.79 1.81
CA LEU A 49 0.37 3.83 2.69
C LEU A 49 1.44 4.76 3.24
N HIS A 50 2.64 4.24 3.51
CA HIS A 50 3.75 5.07 3.98
C HIS A 50 4.28 6.02 2.89
N LEU A 51 4.47 5.51 1.66
CA LEU A 51 5.01 6.27 0.55
C LEU A 51 4.01 7.27 -0.04
N SER A 52 2.73 6.92 -0.06
CA SER A 52 1.67 7.82 -0.56
C SER A 52 1.48 9.05 0.30
N ASN A 53 1.73 8.96 1.61
CA ASN A 53 1.62 10.08 2.54
C ASN A 53 0.30 10.87 2.39
N GLY A 54 -0.82 10.15 2.21
CA GLY A 54 -2.15 10.75 2.02
C GLY A 54 -2.47 11.21 0.60
N ASP A 55 -1.58 11.03 -0.39
CA ASP A 55 -1.87 11.36 -1.79
C ASP A 55 -2.54 10.19 -2.53
N LEU A 56 -3.81 10.38 -2.90
CA LEU A 56 -4.61 9.41 -3.64
C LEU A 56 -4.00 9.07 -5.01
N ASN A 57 -3.40 10.04 -5.72
CA ASN A 57 -2.78 9.77 -7.02
C ASN A 57 -1.57 8.85 -6.84
N GLU A 58 -0.86 8.99 -5.71
CA GLU A 58 0.30 8.17 -5.41
C GLU A 58 -0.08 6.73 -5.06
N ILE A 59 -1.25 6.50 -4.46
CA ILE A 59 -1.79 5.15 -4.24
C ILE A 59 -1.84 4.37 -5.56
N GLY A 60 -2.45 4.95 -6.61
CA GLY A 60 -2.57 4.28 -7.90
C GLY A 60 -1.21 3.92 -8.50
N ARG A 61 -0.26 4.87 -8.51
CA ARG A 61 1.10 4.63 -9.05
C ARG A 61 1.85 3.55 -8.27
N LEU A 62 1.75 3.56 -6.94
CA LEU A 62 2.43 2.59 -6.08
C LEU A 62 1.77 1.22 -6.17
N VAL A 63 0.46 1.14 -6.39
CA VAL A 63 -0.26 -0.11 -6.65
C VAL A 63 0.23 -0.74 -7.96
N ASP A 64 0.34 0.04 -9.04
CA ASP A 64 0.85 -0.45 -10.32
C ASP A 64 2.32 -0.89 -10.23
N ALA A 65 3.14 -0.14 -9.49
CA ALA A 65 4.51 -0.53 -9.18
C ALA A 65 4.54 -1.85 -8.40
N ALA A 66 3.69 -2.01 -7.38
CA ALA A 66 3.65 -3.22 -6.57
C ALA A 66 3.17 -4.47 -7.33
N LYS A 67 2.23 -4.30 -8.26
CA LYS A 67 1.80 -5.39 -9.17
C LYS A 67 2.92 -5.85 -10.10
N THR A 68 3.85 -4.95 -10.43
CA THR A 68 5.03 -5.26 -11.25
C THR A 68 6.13 -5.90 -10.40
N ASP A 69 6.53 -5.25 -9.31
CA ASP A 69 7.46 -5.78 -8.32
C ASP A 69 7.24 -5.14 -6.94
N PHE A 70 6.48 -5.82 -6.07
CA PHE A 70 6.19 -5.36 -4.72
C PHE A 70 7.44 -5.11 -3.86
N ARG A 71 8.57 -5.75 -4.18
CA ARG A 71 9.82 -5.61 -3.42
C ARG A 71 10.41 -4.22 -3.56
N ASP A 72 10.26 -3.60 -4.73
CA ASP A 72 10.72 -2.23 -4.98
C ASP A 72 9.96 -1.24 -4.09
N VAL A 73 8.64 -1.40 -3.99
CA VAL A 73 7.79 -0.56 -3.14
C VAL A 73 8.17 -0.70 -1.66
N ILE A 74 8.38 -1.94 -1.19
CA ILE A 74 8.88 -2.17 0.18
C ILE A 74 10.26 -1.52 0.37
N TYR A 75 11.18 -1.70 -0.58
CA TYR A 75 12.52 -1.15 -0.51
C TYR A 75 12.51 0.38 -0.44
N TRP A 76 11.74 1.06 -1.30
CA TRP A 76 11.60 2.52 -1.28
C TRP A 76 11.07 3.01 0.06
N ALA A 77 10.07 2.33 0.63
CA ALA A 77 9.56 2.67 1.96
C ALA A 77 10.66 2.55 3.04
N THR A 78 11.57 1.58 2.93
CA THR A 78 12.72 1.47 3.86
C THR A 78 13.75 2.59 3.71
N LEU A 79 13.89 3.17 2.52
CA LEU A 79 14.78 4.30 2.28
C LEU A 79 14.21 5.60 2.86
N LEU A 80 12.89 5.80 2.75
CA LEU A 80 12.21 6.98 3.30
C LEU A 80 12.29 7.02 4.84
N LYS A 81 12.11 5.87 5.52
CA LYS A 81 12.23 5.77 6.98
C LYS A 81 13.61 6.08 7.56
N LYS A 82 14.65 6.13 6.73
CA LYS A 82 16.04 6.39 7.17
C LYS A 82 16.42 7.87 7.12
N GLN A 83 15.49 8.75 6.73
CA GLN A 83 15.65 10.21 6.71
C GLN A 83 15.04 10.85 7.95
#